data_AF-A0ABD6F3B5-F1
#
_entry.id   AF-A0ABD6F3B5-F1
#
_cell.length_a   1.000
_cell.length_b   1.000
_cell.length_c   1.000
_cell.angle_alpha   90.00
_cell.angle_beta   90.00
_cell.angle_gamma   90.00
#
_symmetry.space_group_name_H-M   'P 1'
#
loop_
_entity.id
_entity.type
_entity.pdbx_description
1 polymer ?
#
loop_
_entity_poly.entity_id
_entity_poly.type
_entity_poly.pdbx_seq_one_letter_code
_entity_poly.pdbx_strand_id
1 'polypeptide(L)'
;MGEQKTVKNNKIGVLGAVSYIIGNIIGSGIFIAPTSVLIQTNSIGLSLVVWIVAGMIATLGSFCYVELGTSIRASGADFAYLCYVKAYPVAFAFMCVGCALQYPATVAIHSQTFSEYIFKGFDIELESETAQYFAKKLLGFSLIRKHLFAEHSFVVQL
;
A
#
# COMPACT_ATOMS: atom_id res chain seq x y z
N MET A 1 25.42 -10.34 38.51
CA MET A 1 25.70 -8.93 38.21
C MET A 1 25.83 -8.80 36.69
N GLY A 2 24.74 -8.39 36.02
CA GLY A 2 24.69 -7.84 34.66
C GLY A 2 25.16 -8.70 33.48
N GLU A 3 24.23 -9.40 32.82
CA GLU A 3 24.38 -9.77 31.40
C GLU A 3 24.57 -8.49 30.56
N GLN A 4 25.75 -8.34 29.95
CA GLN A 4 25.99 -7.35 28.89
C GLN A 4 25.25 -7.80 27.63
N LYS A 5 24.04 -7.27 27.40
CA LYS A 5 23.40 -7.33 26.07
C LYS A 5 24.27 -6.56 25.08
N THR A 6 25.13 -7.27 24.36
CA THR A 6 25.80 -6.75 23.15
C THR A 6 24.73 -6.26 22.16
N VAL A 7 24.60 -4.94 22.04
CA VAL A 7 23.80 -4.30 20.99
C VAL A 7 24.50 -4.59 19.66
N LYS A 8 24.05 -5.65 18.98
CA LYS A 8 24.50 -6.00 17.62
C LYS A 8 24.19 -4.80 16.73
N ASN A 9 25.21 -4.23 16.11
CA ASN A 9 25.08 -3.11 15.18
C ASN A 9 24.35 -3.62 13.94
N ASN A 10 23.01 -3.59 13.94
CA ASN A 10 22.14 -4.14 12.90
C ASN A 10 22.17 -3.23 11.68
N LYS A 11 23.32 -3.13 11.01
CA LYS A 11 23.45 -2.44 9.73
C LYS A 11 22.92 -3.38 8.65
N ILE A 12 21.79 -3.00 8.05
CA ILE A 12 21.29 -3.67 6.86
C ILE A 12 22.34 -3.51 5.75
N GLY A 13 22.76 -4.62 5.14
CA GLY A 13 23.63 -4.59 3.97
C GLY A 13 22.88 -4.11 2.73
N VAL A 14 23.59 -3.64 1.70
CA VAL A 14 22.99 -3.12 0.45
C VAL A 14 22.02 -4.13 -0.18
N LEU A 15 22.40 -5.41 -0.23
CA LEU A 15 21.52 -6.47 -0.76
C LEU A 15 20.25 -6.66 0.09
N GLY A 16 20.37 -6.55 1.42
CA GLY A 16 19.22 -6.61 2.31
C GLY A 16 18.27 -5.43 2.15
N ALA A 17 18.83 -4.21 1.99
CA ALA A 17 18.04 -3.00 1.73
C ALA A 17 17.28 -3.09 0.41
N VAL A 18 17.95 -3.52 -0.66
CA VAL A 18 17.35 -3.67 -2.00
C VAL A 18 16.23 -4.71 -1.97
N SER A 19 16.47 -5.89 -1.39
CA SER A 19 15.44 -6.92 -1.27
C SER A 19 14.24 -6.45 -0.45
N TYR A 20 14.47 -5.68 0.62
CA TYR A 20 13.38 -5.11 1.43
C TYR A 20 12.54 -4.13 0.62
N ILE A 21 13.16 -3.21 -0.12
CA ILE A 21 12.44 -2.24 -0.95
C ILE A 21 11.65 -2.95 -2.05
N ILE A 22 12.24 -3.93 -2.74
CA ILE A 22 11.56 -4.72 -3.77
C ILE A 22 10.32 -5.43 -3.18
N GLY A 23 10.45 -6.02 -1.99
CA GLY A 23 9.34 -6.68 -1.31
C GLY A 23 8.20 -5.73 -0.89
N ASN A 24 8.50 -4.46 -0.63
CA ASN A 24 7.48 -3.46 -0.32
C ASN A 24 6.81 -2.89 -1.59
N ILE A 25 7.52 -2.82 -2.71
CA ILE A 25 6.98 -2.31 -3.99
C ILE A 25 6.08 -3.36 -4.66
N ILE A 26 6.48 -4.63 -4.66
CA ILE A 26 5.73 -5.71 -5.31
C ILE A 26 4.57 -6.14 -4.40
N GLY A 27 3.36 -5.67 -4.70
CA GLY A 27 2.13 -6.02 -3.99
C GLY A 27 1.04 -6.65 -4.88
N SER A 28 -0.18 -6.76 -4.35
CA SER A 28 -1.32 -7.38 -5.07
C SER A 28 -1.81 -6.58 -6.29
N GLY A 29 -1.32 -5.35 -6.47
CA GLY A 29 -1.69 -4.47 -7.58
C GLY A 29 -1.35 -5.05 -8.96
N ILE A 30 -0.34 -5.93 -9.05
CA ILE A 30 0.06 -6.56 -10.32
C ILE A 30 -1.02 -7.49 -10.90
N PHE A 31 -1.91 -8.00 -10.06
CA PHE A 31 -3.00 -8.87 -10.53
C PHE A 31 -4.19 -8.08 -11.09
N ILE A 32 -4.41 -6.86 -10.59
CA ILE A 32 -5.55 -6.01 -10.96
C ILE A 32 -5.18 -5.07 -12.12
N ALA A 33 -4.03 -4.39 -12.01
CA ALA A 33 -3.65 -3.27 -12.87
C ALA A 33 -3.54 -3.63 -14.37
N PRO A 34 -3.01 -4.80 -14.80
CA PRO A 34 -2.90 -5.11 -16.22
C PRO A 34 -4.25 -5.17 -16.93
N THR A 35 -5.26 -5.75 -16.28
CA THR A 35 -6.62 -5.84 -16.82
C THR A 35 -7.22 -4.44 -17.02
N SER A 36 -7.09 -3.57 -16.03
CA SER A 36 -7.60 -2.19 -16.09
C SER A 36 -6.91 -1.35 -17.17
N VAL A 37 -5.60 -1.51 -17.35
CA VAL A 37 -4.85 -0.79 -18.40
C VAL A 37 -5.24 -1.32 -19.79
N LEU A 38 -5.37 -2.63 -19.96
CA LEU A 38 -5.72 -3.22 -21.25
C LEU A 38 -7.12 -2.79 -21.72
N ILE A 39 -8.10 -2.78 -20.81
CA ILE A 39 -9.48 -2.35 -21.12
C ILE A 39 -9.53 -0.89 -21.59
N GLN A 40 -8.76 -0.01 -20.96
CA GLN A 40 -8.74 1.40 -21.35
C GLN A 40 -8.00 1.65 -22.67
N THR A 41 -6.94 0.89 -22.93
CA THR A 41 -6.05 1.14 -24.07
C THR A 41 -6.45 0.35 -25.33
N ASN A 42 -7.25 -0.72 -25.18
CA ASN A 42 -7.73 -1.62 -26.26
C ASN A 42 -6.62 -2.20 -27.18
N SER A 43 -5.36 -2.03 -26.83
CA SER A 43 -4.19 -2.49 -27.59
C SER A 43 -3.07 -2.92 -26.65
N ILE A 44 -2.50 -4.09 -26.93
CA ILE A 44 -1.42 -4.70 -26.14
C ILE A 44 -0.12 -3.91 -26.26
N GLY A 45 0.17 -3.34 -27.43
CA GLY A 45 1.37 -2.54 -27.64
C GLY A 45 1.35 -1.26 -26.81
N LEU A 46 0.21 -0.58 -26.77
CA LEU A 46 0.06 0.65 -25.99
C LEU A 46 0.04 0.38 -24.47
N SER A 47 -0.52 -0.74 -24.01
CA SER A 47 -0.50 -1.08 -22.58
C SER A 47 0.91 -1.31 -22.05
N LEU A 48 1.82 -1.90 -22.85
CA LEU A 48 3.24 -2.03 -22.50
C LEU A 48 3.95 -0.67 -22.41
N VAL A 49 3.66 0.24 -23.33
CA VAL A 49 4.22 1.60 -23.30
C VAL A 49 3.80 2.33 -22.02
N VAL A 50 2.52 2.23 -21.62
CA VAL A 50 2.02 2.82 -20.37
C VAL A 50 2.77 2.29 -19.15
N TRP A 51 3.06 0.99 -19.11
CA TRP A 51 3.86 0.39 -18.03
C TRP A 51 5.29 0.95 -17.95
N ILE A 52 5.95 1.10 -19.10
CA ILE A 52 7.31 1.68 -19.16
C ILE A 52 7.30 3.14 -18.70
N VAL A 53 6.33 3.93 -19.16
CA VAL A 53 6.18 5.33 -18.75
C VAL A 53 5.89 5.44 -17.25
N ALA A 54 5.00 4.61 -16.72
CA ALA A 54 4.72 4.57 -15.28
C ALA A 54 5.97 4.22 -14.45
N GLY A 55 6.76 3.24 -14.90
CA GLY A 55 8.03 2.88 -14.26
C GLY A 55 9.07 4.01 -14.29
N MET A 56 9.12 4.77 -15.38
CA MET A 56 10.01 5.94 -15.50
C MET A 56 9.59 7.06 -14.54
N ILE A 57 8.30 7.38 -14.46
CA ILE A 57 7.76 8.38 -13.53
C ILE A 57 8.02 7.97 -12.08
N ALA A 58 7.81 6.69 -11.73
CA ALA A 58 8.06 6.17 -10.39
C ALA A 58 9.55 6.28 -10.01
N THR A 59 10.46 6.04 -10.95
CA THR A 59 11.90 6.17 -10.73
C THR A 59 12.28 7.62 -10.46
N LEU A 60 11.79 8.57 -11.28
CA LEU A 60 12.03 10.00 -11.08
C LEU A 60 11.49 10.47 -9.73
N GLY A 61 10.27 10.04 -9.35
CA GLY A 61 9.70 10.33 -8.05
C GLY A 61 10.55 9.80 -6.89
N SER A 62 11.06 8.57 -7.01
CA SER A 62 11.95 7.99 -6.00
C SER A 62 13.24 8.79 -5.82
N PHE A 63 13.85 9.31 -6.89
CA PHE A 63 15.02 10.18 -6.79
C PHE A 63 14.72 11.46 -6.01
N CYS A 64 13.60 12.13 -6.29
CA CYS A 64 13.19 13.30 -5.53
C CYS A 64 12.97 12.99 -4.04
N TYR A 65 12.36 11.85 -3.73
CA TYR A 65 12.18 11.39 -2.34
C TYR A 65 13.49 11.05 -1.64
N VAL A 66 14.48 10.53 -2.37
CA VAL A 66 15.83 10.26 -1.83
C VAL A 66 16.57 11.56 -1.51
N GLU A 67 16.50 12.57 -2.39
CA GLU A 67 17.07 13.89 -2.11
C GLU A 67 16.42 14.53 -0.88
N LEU A 68 15.09 14.46 -0.79
CA LEU A 68 14.36 15.02 0.33
C LEU A 68 14.63 14.28 1.65
N GLY A 69 14.70 12.94 1.61
CA GLY A 69 14.97 12.09 2.77
C GLY A 69 16.42 12.13 3.25
N THR A 70 17.36 12.51 2.38
CA THR A 70 18.76 12.76 2.78
C THR A 70 18.97 14.17 3.31
N SER A 71 18.23 15.16 2.80
CA SER A 71 18.30 16.55 3.27
C SER A 71 17.60 16.76 4.62
N ILE A 72 16.41 16.20 4.81
CA ILE A 72 15.61 16.39 6.03
C ILE A 72 15.55 15.07 6.80
N ARG A 73 16.47 14.90 7.76
CA ARG A 73 16.54 13.70 8.61
C ARG A 73 15.58 13.82 9.81
N ALA A 74 14.29 13.92 9.52
CA ALA A 74 13.22 13.94 10.52
C ALA A 74 12.30 12.72 10.33
N SER A 75 11.82 12.15 11.45
CA SER A 75 10.86 11.04 11.42
C SER A 75 9.47 11.55 11.02
N GLY A 76 8.77 10.83 10.14
CA GLY A 76 7.40 11.16 9.71
C GLY A 76 7.18 11.33 8.20
N ALA A 77 8.20 11.08 7.37
CA ALA A 77 8.11 11.15 5.90
C ALA A 77 7.44 12.45 5.41
N ASP A 78 6.34 12.35 4.65
CA ASP A 78 5.62 13.48 4.07
C ASP A 78 5.15 14.51 5.11
N PHE A 79 4.72 14.04 6.29
CA PHE A 79 4.30 14.93 7.39
C PHE A 79 5.46 15.77 7.92
N ALA A 80 6.65 15.18 8.02
CA ALA A 80 7.84 15.88 8.48
C ALA A 80 8.28 16.97 7.47
N TYR A 81 8.16 16.70 6.17
CA TYR A 81 8.46 17.66 5.13
C TYR A 81 7.49 18.86 5.14
N LEU A 82 6.19 18.61 5.33
CA LEU A 82 5.18 19.68 5.46
C LEU A 82 5.40 20.53 6.73
N CYS A 83 5.79 19.91 7.84
CA CYS A 83 6.15 20.62 9.06
C CYS A 83 7.41 21.49 8.88
N TYR A 84 8.39 21.06 8.08
CA TYR A 84 9.60 21.82 7.80
C TYR A 84 9.31 23.16 7.08
N VAL A 85 8.33 23.18 6.19
CA VAL A 85 7.87 24.38 5.46
C VAL A 85 6.92 25.26 6.31
N LYS A 86 6.74 24.94 7.60
CA LYS A 86 5.81 25.61 8.54
C LYS A 86 4.34 25.59 8.10
N ALA A 87 3.94 24.62 7.27
CA ALA A 87 2.57 24.44 6.81
C ALA A 87 1.76 23.54 7.77
N TYR A 88 1.73 23.89 9.06
CA TYR A 88 1.09 23.07 10.11
C TYR A 88 -0.38 22.67 9.85
N PRO A 89 -1.29 23.55 9.39
CA PRO A 89 -2.68 23.14 9.14
C PRO A 89 -2.79 22.17 7.94
N VAL A 90 -1.94 22.33 6.93
CA VAL A 90 -1.90 21.43 5.76
C VAL A 90 -1.32 20.07 6.15
N ALA A 91 -0.28 20.06 6.97
CA ALA A 91 0.31 18.83 7.51
C ALA A 91 -0.72 18.01 8.31
N PHE A 92 -1.50 18.68 9.17
CA PHE A 92 -2.56 18.03 9.94
C PHE A 92 -3.67 17.49 9.03
N ALA A 93 -4.14 18.27 8.07
CA ALA A 93 -5.16 17.83 7.12
C ALA A 93 -4.70 16.62 6.30
N PHE A 94 -3.44 16.62 5.83
CA PHE A 94 -2.85 15.50 5.10
C PHE A 94 -2.82 14.22 5.94
N MET A 95 -2.37 14.33 7.20
CA MET A 95 -2.36 13.18 8.12
C MET A 95 -3.78 12.67 8.40
N CYS A 96 -4.75 13.57 8.64
CA CYS A 96 -6.15 13.20 8.85
C CYS A 96 -6.73 12.44 7.65
N VAL A 97 -6.51 12.93 6.43
CA VAL A 97 -6.99 12.26 5.21
C VAL A 97 -6.29 10.91 5.01
N GLY A 98 -4.98 10.85 5.26
CA GLY A 98 -4.20 9.61 5.18
C GLY A 98 -4.76 8.52 6.11
N CYS A 99 -4.96 8.86 7.38
CA CYS A 99 -5.48 7.91 8.37
C CYS A 99 -6.96 7.57 8.14
N ALA A 100 -7.81 8.58 7.87
CA ALA A 100 -9.26 8.38 7.84
C ALA A 100 -9.79 7.82 6.52
N LEU A 101 -9.11 8.09 5.38
CA LEU A 101 -9.60 7.73 4.05
C LEU A 101 -8.64 6.80 3.32
N GLN A 102 -7.36 7.16 3.24
CA GLN A 102 -6.41 6.40 2.43
C GLN A 102 -6.20 4.98 2.97
N TYR A 103 -5.94 4.86 4.28
CA TYR A 103 -5.70 3.58 4.91
C TYR A 103 -6.86 2.59 4.79
N PRO A 104 -8.12 2.93 5.16
CA PRO A 104 -9.23 2.00 4.99
C PRO A 104 -9.53 1.69 3.52
N ALA A 105 -9.31 2.65 2.60
CA ALA A 105 -9.53 2.43 1.18
C ALA A 105 -8.58 1.38 0.58
N THR A 106 -7.29 1.39 0.94
CA THR A 106 -6.33 0.39 0.44
C THR A 106 -6.70 -1.01 0.94
N VAL A 107 -6.97 -1.15 2.25
CA VAL A 107 -7.41 -2.42 2.85
C VAL A 107 -8.70 -2.93 2.22
N ALA A 108 -9.64 -2.04 1.89
CA ALA A 108 -10.89 -2.39 1.22
C ALA A 108 -10.65 -2.94 -0.20
N ILE A 109 -9.77 -2.30 -0.97
CA ILE A 109 -9.42 -2.77 -2.33
C ILE A 109 -8.76 -4.14 -2.24
N HIS A 110 -7.77 -4.33 -1.37
CA HIS A 110 -7.08 -5.61 -1.19
C HIS A 110 -8.07 -6.73 -0.80
N SER A 111 -8.99 -6.44 0.12
CA SER A 111 -10.03 -7.37 0.57
C SER A 111 -11.00 -7.75 -0.55
N GLN A 112 -11.48 -6.76 -1.32
CA GLN A 112 -12.42 -7.00 -2.42
C GLN A 112 -11.78 -7.84 -3.52
N THR A 113 -10.55 -7.50 -3.90
CA THR A 113 -9.78 -8.27 -4.87
C THR A 113 -9.54 -9.71 -4.40
N PHE A 114 -9.16 -9.91 -3.14
CA PHE A 114 -8.97 -11.26 -2.59
C PHE A 114 -10.25 -12.09 -2.69
N SER A 115 -11.41 -11.50 -2.36
CA SER A 115 -12.70 -12.18 -2.50
C SER A 115 -12.96 -12.60 -3.95
N GLU A 116 -12.76 -11.70 -4.92
CA GLU A 116 -12.99 -12.01 -6.34
C GLU A 116 -12.10 -13.15 -6.85
N TYR A 117 -10.83 -13.19 -6.43
CA TYR A 117 -9.92 -14.28 -6.80
C TYR A 117 -10.29 -15.62 -6.15
N ILE A 118 -10.75 -15.62 -4.90
CA ILE A 118 -11.22 -16.84 -4.23
C ILE A 118 -12.46 -17.41 -4.95
N PHE A 119 -13.45 -16.57 -5.28
CA PHE A 119 -14.65 -17.03 -5.99
C PHE A 119 -14.35 -17.55 -7.39
N LYS A 120 -13.44 -16.90 -8.14
CA LYS A 120 -12.96 -17.40 -9.44
C LYS A 120 -12.19 -18.71 -9.33
N GLY A 121 -11.47 -18.94 -8.23
CA GLY A 121 -10.67 -20.14 -8.04
C GLY A 121 -11.48 -21.40 -7.70
N PHE A 122 -12.64 -21.25 -7.04
CA PHE A 122 -13.49 -22.37 -6.62
C PHE A 122 -14.67 -22.65 -7.56
N ASP A 123 -14.81 -21.92 -8.67
CA ASP A 123 -15.91 -22.08 -9.65
C ASP A 123 -17.29 -22.11 -8.97
N ILE A 124 -17.46 -21.31 -7.91
CA ILE A 124 -18.70 -21.23 -7.13
C ILE A 124 -19.70 -20.38 -7.93
N GLU A 125 -20.34 -20.99 -8.90
CA GLU A 125 -21.42 -20.41 -9.71
C GLU A 125 -22.73 -20.52 -8.93
N LEU A 126 -22.91 -19.64 -7.93
CA LEU A 126 -24.21 -19.50 -7.25
C LEU A 126 -25.23 -18.89 -8.21
N GLU A 127 -26.33 -19.59 -8.45
CA GLU A 127 -27.44 -19.27 -9.37
C GLU A 127 -28.18 -17.94 -9.05
N SER A 128 -27.89 -17.28 -7.93
CA SER A 128 -28.49 -16.00 -7.54
C SER A 128 -27.47 -14.85 -7.62
N GLU A 129 -27.65 -13.98 -8.62
CA GLU A 129 -26.85 -12.76 -8.87
C GLU A 129 -26.80 -11.84 -7.63
N THR A 130 -27.91 -11.78 -6.87
CA THR A 130 -28.04 -10.99 -5.64
C THR A 130 -27.25 -11.58 -4.47
N ALA A 131 -27.23 -12.91 -4.31
CA ALA A 131 -26.52 -13.58 -3.21
C ALA A 131 -25.00 -13.46 -3.37
N GLN A 132 -24.48 -13.53 -4.60
CA GLN A 132 -23.06 -13.32 -4.86
C GLN A 132 -22.62 -11.89 -4.55
N TYR A 133 -23.44 -10.90 -4.91
CA TYR A 133 -23.15 -9.49 -4.62
C TYR A 133 -23.14 -9.22 -3.11
N PHE A 134 -24.12 -9.74 -2.36
CA PHE A 134 -24.15 -9.61 -0.91
C PHE A 134 -23.02 -10.40 -0.23
N ALA A 135 -22.69 -11.61 -0.68
CA ALA A 135 -21.60 -12.41 -0.11
C ALA A 135 -20.22 -11.76 -0.31
N LYS A 136 -19.94 -11.24 -1.52
CA LYS A 136 -18.70 -10.49 -1.82
C LYS A 136 -18.60 -9.22 -0.95
N LYS A 137 -19.72 -8.50 -0.78
CA LYS A 137 -19.78 -7.28 0.04
C LYS A 137 -19.72 -7.54 1.56
N LEU A 138 -20.34 -8.63 2.05
CA LEU A 138 -20.30 -9.05 3.47
C LEU A 138 -18.93 -9.60 3.88
N LEU A 139 -18.30 -10.41 3.02
CA LEU A 139 -16.93 -10.88 3.26
C LEU A 139 -15.94 -9.71 3.21
N GLY A 140 -16.08 -8.81 2.23
CA GLY A 140 -15.33 -7.57 2.15
C GLY A 140 -15.44 -6.74 3.43
N PHE A 141 -16.67 -6.49 3.91
CA PHE A 141 -16.94 -5.71 5.12
C PHE A 141 -16.45 -6.41 6.41
N SER A 142 -16.55 -7.74 6.49
CA SER A 142 -16.07 -8.52 7.64
C SER A 142 -14.55 -8.50 7.75
N LEU A 143 -13.85 -8.58 6.61
CA LEU A 143 -12.39 -8.49 6.55
C LEU A 143 -11.87 -7.07 6.84
N ILE A 144 -12.54 -6.04 6.30
CA ILE A 144 -12.23 -4.63 6.63
C ILE A 144 -12.43 -4.40 8.14
N ARG A 145 -13.54 -4.89 8.73
CA ARG A 145 -13.79 -4.76 10.17
C ARG A 145 -12.76 -5.50 11.01
N LYS A 146 -12.27 -6.67 10.57
CA LYS A 146 -11.20 -7.41 11.25
C LYS A 146 -9.84 -6.72 11.15
N HIS A 147 -9.49 -6.15 9.99
CA HIS A 147 -8.20 -5.49 9.79
C HIS A 147 -8.15 -4.13 10.51
N LEU A 148 -9.23 -3.34 10.45
CA LEU A 148 -9.34 -2.06 11.16
C LEU A 148 -9.32 -2.24 12.69
N PHE A 149 -9.89 -3.33 13.21
CA PHE A 149 -9.87 -3.63 14.65
C PHE A 149 -8.51 -4.16 15.13
N ALA A 150 -7.75 -4.86 14.28
CA ALA A 150 -6.41 -5.34 14.61
C ALA A 150 -5.40 -4.19 14.77
N GLU A 151 -5.56 -3.11 13.99
CA GLU A 151 -4.66 -1.95 14.07
C GLU A 151 -4.96 -0.99 15.21
N HIS A 152 -6.21 -0.90 15.65
CA HIS A 152 -6.55 -0.15 16.87
C HIS A 152 -5.79 -0.68 18.10
N SER A 153 -5.44 -1.97 18.12
CA SER A 153 -4.56 -2.56 19.16
C SER A 153 -3.08 -2.23 18.96
N PHE A 154 -2.62 -1.97 17.73
CA PHE A 154 -1.21 -1.64 17.45
C PHE A 154 -0.90 -0.16 17.73
N VAL A 155 -1.83 0.75 17.41
CA VAL A 155 -1.68 2.19 17.68
C VAL A 155 -1.75 2.52 19.18
N VAL A 156 -2.41 1.69 19.99
CA VAL A 156 -2.51 1.88 21.46
C VAL A 156 -1.29 1.28 22.21
N GLN A 157 -0.40 0.57 21.51
CA GLN A 157 0.81 -0.07 22.09
C GLN A 157 2.13 0.66 21.76
N LEU A 158 2.08 1.81 21.06
CA LEU A 158 3.20 2.73 20.83
C LEU A 158 2.99 4.01 21.65
#